data_AF-A0A0B2QWN2-F1
#
_entry.id   AF-A0A0B2QWN2-F1
#
_cell.length_a   1.000
_cell.length_b   1.000
_cell.length_c   1.000
_cell.angle_alpha   90.00
_cell.angle_beta   90.00
_cell.angle_gamma   90.00
#
_symmetry.space_group_name_H-M   'P 1'
#
loop_
_entity.id
_entity.type
_entity.pdbx_description
1 polymer ?
#
loop_
_entity_poly.entity_id
_entity_poly.type
_entity_poly.pdbx_seq_one_letter_code
_entity_poly.pdbx_strand_id
1 'polypeptide(L)'
;LLGRWRWDIFHQNNELWVTILESKYGGWRSLVEGERVDKESIWWQDIMVVTHDHQLLNVLQNETKWRVGSGDKIRFWEDCWNVDGELLKRKYPRLYLISCQQQKIINQVGRHMESAWEWKL
;
A
#
# COMPACT_ATOMS: atom_id res chain seq x y z
N LEU A 1 -2.82 15.15 -13.83
CA LEU A 1 -4.21 14.72 -13.51
C LEU A 1 -4.27 13.30 -12.98
N LEU A 2 -3.68 12.29 -13.65
CA LEU A 2 -3.70 10.88 -13.19
C LEU A 2 -2.99 10.65 -11.83
N GLY A 3 -1.90 11.36 -11.56
CA GLY A 3 -1.23 11.31 -10.24
C GLY A 3 -2.12 11.77 -9.07
N ARG A 4 -3.06 12.69 -9.31
CA ARG A 4 -4.04 13.13 -8.31
C ARG A 4 -5.02 12.01 -7.99
N TRP A 5 -5.55 11.33 -9.01
CA TRP A 5 -6.42 10.16 -8.84
C TRP A 5 -5.73 9.05 -8.06
N ARG A 6 -4.47 8.74 -8.40
CA ARG A 6 -3.66 7.81 -7.61
C ARG A 6 -3.64 8.24 -6.14
N TRP A 7 -3.21 9.47 -5.85
CA TRP A 7 -3.15 9.99 -4.49
C TRP A 7 -4.48 9.90 -3.74
N ASP A 8 -5.58 10.30 -4.38
CA ASP A 8 -6.91 10.34 -3.79
C ASP A 8 -7.43 8.91 -3.51
N ILE A 9 -7.17 7.93 -4.39
CA ILE A 9 -7.49 6.51 -4.18
C ILE A 9 -6.77 5.94 -2.94
N PHE A 10 -5.54 6.40 -2.65
CA PHE A 10 -4.80 5.98 -1.46
C PHE A 10 -5.31 6.61 -0.16
N HIS A 11 -5.80 7.86 -0.21
CA HIS A 11 -6.04 8.66 1.01
C HIS A 11 -7.52 8.90 1.32
N GLN A 12 -8.44 8.85 0.36
CA GLN A 12 -9.84 9.28 0.51
C GLN A 12 -10.82 8.11 0.58
N ASN A 13 -10.68 7.25 1.58
CA ASN A 13 -11.43 5.99 1.66
C ASN A 13 -12.95 6.12 1.91
N ASN A 14 -13.46 7.30 2.26
CA ASN A 14 -14.87 7.49 2.65
C ASN A 14 -15.74 8.16 1.57
N GLU A 15 -15.20 8.45 0.38
CA GLU A 15 -15.98 9.03 -0.70
C GLU A 15 -16.64 7.94 -1.56
N LEU A 16 -17.89 8.19 -2.00
CA LEU A 16 -18.69 7.22 -2.76
C LEU A 16 -17.97 6.71 -4.02
N TRP A 17 -17.23 7.57 -4.71
CA TRP A 17 -16.50 7.17 -5.91
C TRP A 17 -15.34 6.22 -5.58
N VAL A 18 -14.68 6.36 -4.42
CA VAL A 18 -13.64 5.41 -3.98
C VAL A 18 -14.26 4.06 -3.68
N THR A 19 -15.43 4.00 -3.04
CA THR A 19 -16.16 2.74 -2.81
C THR A 19 -16.55 2.07 -4.12
N ILE A 20 -16.97 2.84 -5.13
CA ILE A 20 -17.28 2.31 -6.46
C ILE A 20 -16.01 1.74 -7.12
N LEU A 21 -14.88 2.42 -7.02
CA LEU A 21 -13.61 1.93 -7.57
C LEU A 21 -13.09 0.71 -6.81
N GLU A 22 -13.21 0.68 -5.49
CA GLU A 22 -12.90 -0.49 -4.66
C GLU A 22 -13.75 -1.69 -5.08
N SER A 23 -15.06 -1.50 -5.25
CA SER A 23 -15.97 -2.58 -5.67
C SER A 23 -15.74 -3.04 -7.10
N LYS A 24 -15.41 -2.12 -8.02
CA LYS A 24 -15.30 -2.44 -9.45
C LYS A 24 -13.93 -3.00 -9.84
N TYR A 25 -12.87 -2.43 -9.27
CA TYR A 25 -11.50 -2.73 -9.67
C TYR A 25 -10.66 -3.33 -8.55
N GLY A 26 -11.13 -3.38 -7.30
CA GLY A 26 -10.34 -3.87 -6.16
C GLY A 26 -9.50 -2.79 -5.47
N GLY A 27 -9.71 -1.52 -5.85
CA GLY A 27 -9.13 -0.36 -5.15
C GLY A 27 -7.62 -0.22 -5.32
N TRP A 28 -6.98 0.39 -4.31
CA TRP A 28 -5.54 0.68 -4.36
C TRP A 28 -4.67 -0.59 -4.43
N ARG A 29 -5.10 -1.71 -3.86
CA ARG A 29 -4.32 -2.97 -3.92
C ARG A 29 -4.27 -3.52 -5.33
N SER A 30 -5.40 -3.56 -6.01
CA SER A 30 -5.43 -3.95 -7.42
C SER A 30 -4.62 -2.99 -8.30
N LEU A 31 -4.58 -1.70 -7.93
CA LEU A 31 -3.76 -0.73 -8.65
C LEU A 31 -2.24 -0.97 -8.51
N VAL A 32 -1.79 -1.50 -7.37
CA VAL A 32 -0.35 -1.71 -7.06
C VAL A 32 0.12 -3.14 -7.38
N GLU A 33 -0.76 -4.12 -7.18
CA GLU A 33 -0.45 -5.55 -7.26
C GLU A 33 -1.12 -6.24 -8.45
N GLY A 34 -2.15 -5.61 -9.03
CA GLY A 34 -2.92 -6.18 -10.12
C GLY A 34 -2.20 -6.06 -11.47
N GLU A 35 -2.58 -6.95 -12.38
CA GLU A 35 -2.14 -6.93 -13.77
C GLU A 35 -3.22 -6.30 -14.65
N ARG A 36 -2.80 -5.72 -15.79
CA ARG A 36 -3.75 -5.18 -16.76
C ARG A 36 -4.69 -6.29 -17.25
N VAL A 37 -5.99 -6.08 -17.11
CA VAL A 37 -7.00 -6.98 -17.67
C VAL A 37 -7.70 -6.29 -18.84
N ASP A 38 -7.83 -6.99 -19.97
CA ASP A 38 -8.46 -6.47 -21.20
C ASP A 38 -9.93 -6.05 -21.03
N LYS A 39 -10.57 -6.44 -19.93
CA LYS A 39 -11.97 -6.12 -19.59
C LYS A 39 -12.12 -4.83 -18.78
N GLU A 40 -11.03 -4.18 -18.39
CA GLU A 40 -11.06 -2.96 -17.59
C GLU A 40 -11.19 -1.71 -18.47
N SER A 41 -11.62 -0.58 -17.87
CA SER A 41 -11.73 0.66 -18.63
C SER A 41 -10.35 1.20 -19.00
N ILE A 42 -10.25 1.83 -20.18
CA ILE A 42 -9.01 2.49 -20.66
C ILE A 42 -8.47 3.45 -19.59
N TRP A 43 -9.36 4.22 -18.95
CA TRP A 43 -8.99 5.12 -17.86
C TRP A 43 -8.31 4.40 -16.67
N TRP A 44 -8.81 3.22 -16.27
CA TRP A 44 -8.19 2.45 -15.19
C TRP A 44 -6.82 1.91 -15.61
N GLN A 45 -6.74 1.40 -16.85
CA GLN A 45 -5.48 0.94 -17.43
C GLN A 45 -4.42 2.05 -17.51
N ASP A 46 -4.82 3.30 -17.76
CA ASP A 46 -3.92 4.46 -17.74
C ASP A 46 -3.42 4.79 -16.34
N ILE A 47 -4.30 4.73 -15.32
CA ILE A 47 -3.88 4.90 -13.91
C ILE A 47 -2.92 3.76 -13.52
N MET A 48 -3.18 2.53 -13.94
CA MET A 48 -2.26 1.41 -13.70
C MET A 48 -0.88 1.68 -14.30
N VAL A 49 -0.80 2.18 -15.53
CA VAL A 49 0.50 2.51 -16.16
C VAL A 49 1.26 3.55 -15.36
N VAL A 50 0.60 4.64 -14.97
CA VAL A 50 1.20 5.70 -14.14
C VAL A 50 1.59 5.18 -12.76
N THR A 51 0.90 4.16 -12.25
CA THR A 51 1.20 3.57 -10.93
C THR A 51 2.43 2.68 -10.97
N HIS A 52 2.57 1.88 -12.03
CA HIS A 52 3.69 0.95 -12.25
C HIS A 52 4.93 1.62 -12.87
N ASP A 53 4.83 2.89 -13.27
CA ASP A 53 5.97 3.66 -13.75
C ASP A 53 6.98 3.88 -12.61
N HIS A 54 8.10 3.15 -12.67
CA HIS A 54 9.18 3.20 -11.69
C HIS A 54 9.82 4.59 -11.55
N GLN A 55 9.85 5.41 -12.60
CA GLN A 55 10.44 6.75 -12.51
C GLN A 55 9.54 7.68 -11.70
N LEU A 56 8.23 7.63 -11.97
CA LEU A 56 7.23 8.38 -11.20
C LEU A 56 7.15 7.91 -9.75
N LEU A 57 7.21 6.59 -9.51
CA LEU A 57 7.29 6.01 -8.17
C LEU A 57 8.48 6.53 -7.38
N ASN A 58 9.67 6.54 -7.98
CA ASN A 58 10.89 6.99 -7.31
C ASN A 58 10.84 8.48 -6.96
N VAL A 59 10.35 9.33 -7.88
CA VAL A 59 10.18 10.77 -7.61
C VAL A 59 9.20 11.00 -6.46
N LEU A 60 8.06 10.30 -6.47
CA LEU A 60 7.07 10.39 -5.39
C LEU A 60 7.62 9.86 -4.06
N GLN A 61 8.38 8.77 -4.06
CA GLN A 61 8.96 8.22 -2.84
C GLN A 61 10.05 9.11 -2.24
N ASN A 62 10.87 9.75 -3.08
CA ASN A 62 11.95 10.61 -2.63
C ASN A 62 11.46 11.93 -2.02
N GLU A 63 10.37 12.48 -2.56
CA GLU A 63 9.82 13.77 -2.12
C GLU A 63 8.72 13.64 -1.05
N THR A 64 8.25 12.42 -0.74
CA THR A 64 7.12 12.21 0.17
C THR A 64 7.49 11.31 1.34
N LYS A 65 7.30 11.82 2.58
CA LYS A 65 7.47 11.00 3.79
C LYS A 65 6.22 10.15 4.04
N TRP A 66 6.38 8.84 3.98
CA TRP A 66 5.34 7.89 4.36
C TRP A 66 5.13 7.90 5.89
N ARG A 67 3.86 7.90 6.30
CA ARG A 67 3.45 7.69 7.69
C ARG A 67 2.34 6.65 7.72
N VAL A 68 2.51 5.64 8.56
CA VAL A 68 1.47 4.67 8.82
C VAL A 68 0.41 5.34 9.69
N GLY A 69 -0.84 5.34 9.22
CA GLY A 69 -2.01 5.77 10.00
C GLY A 69 -2.48 4.68 10.96
N SER A 70 -3.74 4.26 10.85
CA SER A 70 -4.37 3.20 11.66
C SER A 70 -3.77 1.80 11.44
N GLY A 71 -3.01 1.59 10.35
CA GLY A 71 -2.36 0.32 10.06
C GLY A 71 -3.32 -0.82 9.69
N ASP A 72 -4.55 -0.51 9.29
CA ASP A 72 -5.63 -1.45 8.94
C ASP A 72 -5.57 -1.96 7.49
N LYS A 73 -4.82 -1.29 6.62
CA LYS A 73 -4.69 -1.64 5.19
C LYS A 73 -3.33 -2.20 4.80
N ILE A 74 -2.29 -1.94 5.59
CA ILE A 74 -0.89 -2.19 5.23
C ILE A 74 -0.41 -3.51 5.83
N ARG A 75 0.09 -4.42 5.00
CA ARG A 75 0.74 -5.67 5.42
C ARG A 75 2.10 -5.39 6.05
N PHE A 76 2.31 -5.91 7.24
CA PHE A 76 3.52 -5.62 8.03
C PHE A 76 4.80 -6.06 7.30
N TRP A 77 4.82 -7.25 6.72
CA TRP A 77 6.02 -7.79 6.07
C TRP A 77 6.13 -7.48 4.57
N GLU A 78 4.99 -7.31 3.91
CA GLU A 78 4.88 -7.39 2.45
C GLU A 78 4.63 -6.08 1.74
N ASP A 79 4.37 -4.99 2.48
CA ASP A 79 4.20 -3.66 1.91
C ASP A 79 5.38 -2.74 2.32
N CYS A 80 5.73 -1.77 1.48
CA CYS A 80 6.75 -0.77 1.78
C CYS A 80 6.16 0.37 2.62
N TRP A 81 6.33 0.31 3.94
CA TRP A 81 5.84 1.35 4.86
C TRP A 81 6.92 1.90 5.80
N ASN A 82 8.13 1.32 5.78
CA ASN A 82 9.24 1.88 6.54
C ASN A 82 9.83 3.11 5.83
N VAL A 83 10.62 3.87 6.58
CA VAL A 83 11.28 5.09 6.09
C VAL A 83 12.25 4.78 4.94
N ASP A 84 12.80 3.57 4.89
CA ASP A 84 13.74 3.14 3.87
C ASP A 84 13.08 2.74 2.54
N GLY A 85 11.74 2.70 2.47
CA GLY A 85 10.99 2.26 1.29
C GLY A 85 11.20 0.79 0.91
N GLU A 86 11.76 -0.03 1.82
CA GLU A 86 12.10 -1.43 1.56
C GLU A 86 11.18 -2.39 2.33
N LEU A 87 10.69 -3.42 1.63
CA LEU A 87 9.93 -4.52 2.20
C LEU A 87 10.67 -5.17 3.37
N LEU A 88 10.03 -5.28 4.55
CA LEU A 88 10.65 -5.94 5.69
C LEU A 88 10.97 -7.42 5.41
N LYS A 89 10.17 -8.11 4.57
CA LYS A 89 10.48 -9.49 4.15
C LYS A 89 11.78 -9.60 3.35
N ARG A 90 12.15 -8.55 2.61
CA ARG A 90 13.39 -8.49 1.83
C ARG A 90 14.58 -8.12 2.71
N LYS A 91 14.38 -7.16 3.63
CA LYS A 91 15.39 -6.71 4.57
C LYS A 91 15.73 -7.77 5.63
N TYR A 92 14.73 -8.53 6.11
CA TYR A 92 14.87 -9.53 7.16
C TYR A 92 14.24 -10.89 6.79
N PRO A 93 14.77 -11.59 5.76
CA PRO A 93 14.15 -12.81 5.23
C PRO A 93 14.09 -13.95 6.26
N ARG A 94 15.08 -14.04 7.15
CA ARG A 94 15.12 -15.05 8.22
C ARG A 94 14.02 -14.84 9.25
N LEU A 95 13.75 -13.58 9.63
CA LEU A 95 12.68 -13.24 10.57
C LEU A 95 11.31 -13.48 9.93
N TYR A 96 11.17 -13.12 8.66
CA TYR A 96 9.95 -13.39 7.90
C TYR A 96 9.63 -14.89 7.88
N LEU A 97 10.62 -15.74 7.58
CA LEU A 97 10.43 -17.20 7.47
C LEU A 97 9.90 -17.83 8.76
N ILE A 98 10.35 -17.36 9.93
CA ILE A 98 9.93 -17.89 11.24
C ILE A 98 8.73 -17.16 11.84
N SER A 99 8.24 -16.10 11.20
CA SER A 99 7.14 -15.30 11.72
C SER A 99 5.79 -16.03 11.52
N CYS A 100 4.98 -16.10 12.57
CA CYS A 100 3.58 -16.55 12.46
C CYS A 100 2.65 -15.46 11.88
N GLN A 101 3.20 -14.28 11.57
CA GLN A 101 2.44 -13.06 11.24
C GLN A 101 2.75 -12.56 9.81
N GLN A 102 3.27 -13.42 8.94
CA GLN A 102 3.69 -13.10 7.57
C GLN A 102 2.64 -12.30 6.78
N GLN A 103 1.38 -12.69 6.89
CA GLN A 103 0.24 -12.11 6.14
C GLN A 103 -0.59 -11.12 6.96
N LYS A 104 -0.10 -10.70 8.13
CA LYS A 104 -0.84 -9.79 9.03
C LYS A 104 -0.63 -8.33 8.64
N ILE A 105 -1.67 -7.54 8.86
CA ILE A 105 -1.62 -6.08 8.74
C ILE A 105 -1.04 -5.44 10.00
N ILE A 106 -0.51 -4.22 9.89
CA ILE A 106 0.25 -3.57 10.98
C ILE A 106 -0.55 -3.51 12.30
N ASN A 107 -1.84 -3.19 12.25
CA ASN A 107 -2.68 -3.08 13.46
C ASN A 107 -2.93 -4.42 14.17
N GLN A 108 -2.72 -5.54 13.48
CA GLN A 108 -2.81 -6.89 14.02
C GLN A 108 -1.48 -7.33 14.64
N VAL A 109 -0.36 -6.78 14.18
CA VAL A 109 0.99 -7.10 14.66
C VAL A 109 1.37 -6.28 15.89
N GLY A 110 0.81 -5.09 16.05
CA GLY A 110 1.06 -4.27 17.22
C GLY A 110 0.35 -2.93 17.18
N ARG A 111 0.70 -2.06 18.13
CA ARG A 111 0.21 -0.68 18.19
C ARG A 111 1.28 0.25 18.71
N HIS A 112 1.26 1.48 18.22
CA HIS A 112 2.10 2.54 18.78
C HIS A 112 1.41 3.09 20.03
N MET A 113 2.08 2.95 21.18
CA MET A 113 1.71 3.58 22.45
C MET A 113 2.54 4.84 22.67
N GLU A 114 2.24 5.61 23.73
CA GLU A 114 2.80 6.95 23.97
C GLU A 114 4.34 7.04 23.87
N SER A 115 5.07 5.97 24.18
CA SER A 115 6.53 5.96 24.17
C SER A 115 7.18 4.85 23.35
N ALA A 116 6.43 3.83 22.92
CA ALA A 116 6.99 2.66 22.27
C ALA A 116 5.98 1.87 21.44
N TRP A 117 6.50 1.03 20.56
CA TRP A 117 5.73 0.02 19.84
C TRP A 117 5.48 -1.20 20.75
N GLU A 118 4.21 -1.57 20.92
CA GLU A 118 3.80 -2.79 21.60
C GLU A 118 3.49 -3.88 20.59
N TRP A 119 4.22 -5.00 20.67
CA TRP A 119 3.95 -6.19 19.85
C TRP A 119 2.75 -6.96 20.39
N LYS A 120 1.84 -7.32 19.50
CA LYS A 120 0.85 -8.37 19.74
C LYS A 120 1.47 -9.66 19.24
N LEU A 121 1.91 -10.52 20.16
CA LEU A 121 2.50 -11.82 19.83
C LEU A 121 1.41 -12.83 19.50
#